data_AF-A0A933K4W1-F1
#
_entry.id   AF-A0A933K4W1-F1
#
_cell.length_a   1.000
_cell.length_b   1.000
_cell.length_c   1.000
_cell.angle_alpha   90.00
_cell.angle_beta   90.00
_cell.angle_gamma   90.00
#
_symmetry.space_group_name_H-M   'P 1'
#
loop_
_entity.id
_entity.type
_entity.pdbx_description
1 polymer ?
#
loop_
_entity_poly.entity_id
_entity_poly.type
_entity_poly.pdbx_seq_one_letter_code
_entity_poly.pdbx_strand_id
1 'polypeptide(L)'
;MPSAVFASNPGGQMAEIPSPIDYRTKDGRFEVEYAEKNWFAAGKYSFQDFDNNIGSLTFDNPIQLADSFSAGASGTSMSTIQGRGRYALAPSNKWHNFSLSGSVGDLFWDGRLSVNAAWGRMEQNDTLLPYTINSQITNTNIGWRSTGGVWSLQPFAPFDATNAANLPQATAGSKVDTELYDAVWTARPTKKSSVKARFNHYEYKNKSPIIEFAGSAVGDATWNVNPFDTEPFSFKRTLATLDLSYDIARNTAATFGYSHLRSQREHRENHDQDENTWRLGVDSKYREWIDLHGGYEYSERGGDYTTTDLTQNPWLRRFDIAKRDRDLFKLLATAYATEKVTVSGTAIFSKSTYPETYFGVTHDKNQSLGVDADWQATKKVNVNGFYNHEKTVNYFRSRQWNPGNFADPYGVGGYYDMPSNWTLEDTTITDTFGGSVKVTFKPKKNDFTVSYSNSHADGTITPGSVLGTSGANDMNFFVPLPFNDSDDSKLQIVDAKYCHRVHDDGIVTLGYMFERLDLNDYNLKGFSLVPLSLAVPPANPVYQNSIFMNTLPKGYNANVAYASVKWRF
;
A
#
# COMPACT_ATOMS: atom_id res chain seq x y z
N MET A 1 7.55 -6.99 -8.88
CA MET A 1 7.81 -8.31 -9.48
C MET A 1 7.79 -9.32 -8.35
N PRO A 2 7.19 -10.51 -8.50
CA PRO A 2 7.30 -11.52 -7.46
C PRO A 2 8.74 -12.04 -7.44
N SER A 3 9.40 -11.92 -6.30
CA SER A 3 10.62 -12.66 -5.99
C SER A 3 10.21 -14.06 -5.54
N ALA A 4 10.84 -15.10 -6.11
CA ALA A 4 10.69 -16.44 -5.58
C ALA A 4 11.73 -16.64 -4.48
N VAL A 5 11.24 -16.98 -3.29
CA VAL A 5 12.09 -17.24 -2.15
C VAL A 5 12.17 -18.75 -1.97
N PHE A 6 13.32 -19.34 -2.31
CA PHE A 6 13.68 -20.72 -1.98
C PHE A 6 14.18 -20.77 -0.52
N ALA A 7 13.33 -20.51 0.49
CA ALA A 7 13.82 -20.42 1.86
C ALA A 7 13.07 -21.22 2.92
N SER A 8 13.88 -21.79 3.81
CA SER A 8 13.57 -22.51 5.03
C SER A 8 13.95 -21.74 6.32
N ASN A 9 14.36 -20.46 6.24
CA ASN A 9 14.58 -19.53 7.38
C ASN A 9 14.94 -18.10 6.84
N PRO A 10 15.08 -17.03 7.66
CA PRO A 10 15.76 -15.81 7.25
C PRO A 10 17.18 -16.18 6.78
N GLY A 11 17.40 -16.12 5.47
CA GLY A 11 18.64 -16.58 4.82
C GLY A 11 18.53 -17.85 3.95
N GLY A 12 17.37 -18.25 3.45
CA GLY A 12 17.36 -19.24 2.36
C GLY A 12 17.83 -18.68 1.02
N GLN A 13 17.94 -19.55 0.01
CA GLN A 13 18.24 -19.14 -1.35
C GLN A 13 17.08 -18.28 -1.89
N MET A 14 17.39 -17.31 -2.73
CA MET A 14 16.36 -16.50 -3.38
C MET A 14 16.66 -16.43 -4.87
N ALA A 15 15.62 -16.51 -5.68
CA ALA A 15 15.74 -16.29 -7.11
C ALA A 15 14.63 -15.34 -7.56
N GLU A 16 14.99 -14.24 -8.18
CA GLU A 16 14.01 -13.48 -8.95
C GLU A 16 13.63 -14.27 -10.20
N ILE A 17 12.33 -14.48 -10.38
CA ILE A 17 11.78 -15.17 -11.54
C ILE A 17 10.68 -14.32 -12.18
N PRO A 18 10.58 -14.28 -13.52
CA PRO A 18 9.50 -13.57 -14.17
C PRO A 18 8.19 -14.31 -13.95
N SER A 19 7.22 -13.66 -13.31
CA SER A 19 5.87 -14.23 -13.22
C SER A 19 5.13 -14.01 -14.53
N PRO A 20 4.59 -15.08 -15.15
CA PRO A 20 3.77 -14.95 -16.34
C PRO A 20 2.43 -14.32 -15.97
N ILE A 21 1.85 -13.59 -16.92
CA ILE A 21 0.54 -12.95 -16.80
C ILE A 21 -0.23 -13.26 -18.08
N ASP A 22 -1.31 -14.02 -17.95
CA ASP A 22 -2.30 -14.25 -19.01
C ASP A 22 -3.71 -14.21 -18.39
N TYR A 23 -4.19 -12.99 -18.23
CA TYR A 23 -5.45 -12.69 -17.57
C TYR A 23 -6.51 -12.28 -18.57
N ARG A 24 -7.73 -12.79 -18.39
CA ARG A 24 -8.91 -12.35 -19.12
C ARG A 24 -10.01 -11.99 -18.13
N THR A 25 -10.36 -10.71 -18.11
CA THR A 25 -11.48 -10.23 -17.30
C THR A 25 -12.66 -9.89 -18.20
N LYS A 26 -13.84 -10.43 -17.90
CA LYS A 26 -15.11 -10.02 -18.50
C LYS A 26 -15.88 -9.23 -17.46
N ASP A 27 -16.31 -8.02 -17.79
CA ASP A 27 -17.18 -7.23 -16.94
C ASP A 27 -18.41 -6.76 -17.69
N GLY A 28 -19.48 -6.50 -16.95
CA GLY A 28 -20.70 -5.96 -17.49
C GLY A 28 -21.50 -5.23 -16.43
N ARG A 29 -22.30 -4.26 -16.91
CA ARG A 29 -23.19 -3.48 -16.06
C ARG A 29 -24.54 -3.30 -16.73
N PHE A 30 -25.59 -3.37 -15.92
CA PHE A 30 -26.94 -3.00 -16.28
C PHE A 30 -27.44 -1.95 -15.29
N GLU A 31 -27.96 -0.85 -15.79
CA GLU A 31 -28.38 0.28 -14.96
C GLU A 31 -29.71 0.84 -15.48
N VAL A 32 -30.61 1.10 -14.54
CA VAL A 32 -31.88 1.78 -14.78
C VAL A 32 -31.91 3.00 -13.90
N GLU A 33 -32.11 4.16 -14.49
CA GLU A 33 -32.23 5.44 -13.80
C GLU A 33 -33.60 6.05 -14.07
N TYR A 34 -34.18 6.62 -13.02
CA TYR A 34 -35.34 7.49 -13.10
C TYR A 34 -35.03 8.80 -12.38
N ALA A 35 -35.21 9.92 -13.07
CA ALA A 35 -34.91 11.23 -12.54
C ALA A 35 -36.08 12.20 -12.77
N GLU A 36 -36.43 12.92 -11.72
CA GLU A 36 -37.39 14.01 -11.71
C GLU A 36 -36.71 15.26 -11.14
N LYS A 37 -37.43 16.40 -11.15
CA LYS A 37 -36.89 17.69 -10.71
C LYS A 37 -36.23 17.64 -9.32
N ASN A 38 -36.85 16.94 -8.37
CA ASN A 38 -36.46 16.97 -6.96
C ASN A 38 -36.00 15.62 -6.41
N TRP A 39 -36.05 14.56 -7.21
CA TRP A 39 -35.55 13.26 -6.78
C TRP A 39 -35.04 12.44 -7.96
N PHE A 40 -34.12 11.53 -7.69
CA PHE A 40 -33.74 10.48 -8.63
C PHE A 40 -33.55 9.16 -7.88
N ALA A 41 -33.70 8.07 -8.60
CA ALA A 41 -33.35 6.74 -8.15
C ALA A 41 -32.67 5.98 -9.29
N ALA A 42 -31.64 5.21 -8.97
CA ALA A 42 -31.01 4.30 -9.91
C ALA A 42 -30.80 2.93 -9.28
N GLY A 43 -31.06 1.89 -10.07
CA GLY A 43 -30.71 0.52 -9.75
C GLY A 43 -29.64 0.04 -10.71
N LYS A 44 -28.55 -0.49 -10.18
CA LYS A 44 -27.42 -0.98 -10.96
C LYS A 44 -27.04 -2.39 -10.54
N TYR A 45 -26.85 -3.26 -11.53
CA TYR A 45 -26.22 -4.56 -11.37
C TYR A 45 -24.89 -4.56 -12.13
N SER A 46 -23.82 -5.01 -11.48
CA SER A 46 -22.50 -5.17 -12.07
C SER A 46 -22.01 -6.59 -11.82
N PHE A 47 -21.29 -7.16 -12.79
CA PHE A 47 -20.61 -8.43 -12.63
C PHE A 47 -19.21 -8.36 -13.22
N GLN A 48 -18.31 -9.17 -12.69
CA GLN A 48 -16.96 -9.39 -13.19
C GLN A 48 -16.63 -10.88 -13.09
N ASP A 49 -16.00 -11.40 -14.14
CA ASP A 49 -15.53 -12.78 -14.27
C ASP A 49 -14.05 -12.70 -14.66
N PHE A 50 -13.15 -12.98 -13.72
CA PHE A 50 -11.72 -12.95 -13.89
C PHE A 50 -11.21 -14.38 -14.10
N ASP A 51 -10.65 -14.63 -15.29
CA ASP A 51 -10.00 -15.88 -15.66
C ASP A 51 -8.48 -15.68 -15.68
N ASN A 52 -7.73 -16.47 -14.92
CA ASN A 52 -6.27 -16.60 -15.07
C ASN A 52 -5.95 -17.93 -15.75
N ASN A 53 -5.45 -17.88 -16.99
CA ASN A 53 -5.15 -19.08 -17.78
C ASN A 53 -3.91 -19.84 -17.29
N ILE A 54 -3.13 -19.24 -16.38
CA ILE A 54 -1.92 -19.83 -15.81
C ILE A 54 -2.09 -19.90 -14.29
N GLY A 55 -2.61 -21.02 -13.79
CA GLY A 55 -2.92 -21.19 -12.35
C GLY A 55 -1.70 -21.41 -11.44
N SER A 56 -0.53 -21.74 -12.00
CA SER A 56 0.69 -21.93 -11.22
C SER A 56 1.95 -21.61 -12.01
N LEU A 57 3.01 -21.21 -11.31
CA LEU A 57 4.34 -21.01 -11.85
C LEU A 57 5.26 -22.08 -11.27
N THR A 58 5.84 -22.92 -12.13
CA THR A 58 6.89 -23.89 -11.77
C THR A 58 8.22 -23.45 -12.37
N PHE A 59 9.29 -23.57 -11.61
CA PHE A 59 10.62 -23.11 -11.99
C PHE A 59 11.70 -24.01 -11.41
N ASP A 60 12.82 -24.13 -12.11
CA ASP A 60 13.95 -24.96 -11.69
C ASP A 60 14.82 -24.23 -10.66
N ASN A 61 15.38 -24.99 -9.72
CA ASN A 61 16.39 -24.47 -8.82
C ASN A 61 17.74 -24.40 -9.55
N PRO A 62 18.34 -23.20 -9.69
CA PRO A 62 19.60 -23.04 -10.41
C PRO A 62 20.82 -23.67 -9.74
N ILE A 63 20.72 -24.10 -8.47
CA ILE A 63 21.83 -24.62 -7.67
C ILE A 63 21.65 -26.12 -7.34
N GLN A 64 20.42 -26.65 -7.48
CA GLN A 64 20.08 -28.02 -7.12
C GLN A 64 19.35 -28.73 -8.27
N LEU A 65 19.90 -29.83 -8.78
CA LEU A 65 19.33 -30.56 -9.92
C LEU A 65 18.21 -31.55 -9.54
N ALA A 66 18.23 -32.07 -8.32
CA ALA A 66 17.31 -33.12 -7.88
C ALA A 66 16.72 -32.80 -6.50
N ASP A 67 15.47 -33.19 -6.31
CA ASP A 67 14.76 -33.06 -5.05
C ASP A 67 15.49 -33.80 -3.92
N SER A 68 15.46 -33.21 -2.74
CA SER A 68 16.02 -33.79 -1.52
C SER A 68 15.07 -33.59 -0.34
N PHE A 69 15.14 -34.49 0.64
CA PHE A 69 14.40 -34.38 1.89
C PHE A 69 15.33 -33.92 3.02
N SER A 70 14.87 -32.94 3.81
CA SER A 70 15.55 -32.48 5.00
C SER A 70 14.93 -33.07 6.26
N ALA A 71 15.73 -33.74 7.08
CA ALA A 71 15.31 -34.16 8.40
C ALA A 71 15.37 -33.02 9.45
N GLY A 72 15.67 -31.76 9.08
CA GLY A 72 15.76 -30.60 9.99
C GLY A 72 14.49 -29.71 10.01
N ALA A 73 14.12 -29.15 11.18
CA ALA A 73 12.89 -28.37 11.42
C ALA A 73 12.80 -27.11 10.56
N SER A 74 13.96 -26.49 10.39
CA SER A 74 14.30 -25.58 9.30
C SER A 74 15.36 -26.31 8.48
N GLY A 75 15.26 -26.34 7.17
CA GLY A 75 16.31 -26.88 6.30
C GLY A 75 17.59 -26.05 6.48
N THR A 76 18.39 -26.37 7.50
CA THR A 76 19.55 -25.58 7.99
C THR A 76 20.82 -25.81 7.18
N SER A 77 20.77 -26.62 6.11
CA SER A 77 21.92 -26.98 5.29
C SER A 77 21.58 -26.85 3.82
N MET A 78 22.51 -26.31 3.02
CA MET A 78 22.41 -26.25 1.55
C MET A 78 22.28 -27.63 0.89
N SER A 79 22.56 -28.71 1.62
CA SER A 79 22.48 -30.09 1.13
C SER A 79 21.05 -30.65 1.07
N THR A 80 20.04 -29.89 1.49
CA THR A 80 18.66 -30.36 1.59
C THR A 80 17.63 -29.38 1.01
N ILE A 81 17.81 -29.00 -0.26
CA ILE A 81 16.93 -28.07 -1.00
C ILE A 81 16.17 -28.81 -2.12
N GLN A 82 14.99 -28.31 -2.49
CA GLN A 82 14.21 -28.75 -3.66
C GLN A 82 14.95 -28.53 -5.00
N GLY A 83 14.73 -29.41 -5.97
CA GLY A 83 15.24 -29.22 -7.34
C GLY A 83 14.36 -28.26 -8.16
N ARG A 84 13.10 -28.06 -7.75
CA ARG A 84 12.14 -27.15 -8.38
C ARG A 84 11.24 -26.49 -7.35
N GLY A 85 10.77 -25.28 -7.66
CA GLY A 85 9.74 -24.61 -6.89
C GLY A 85 8.43 -24.51 -7.66
N ARG A 86 7.31 -24.42 -6.93
CA ARG A 86 6.00 -24.12 -7.51
C ARG A 86 5.22 -23.17 -6.61
N TYR A 87 4.64 -22.12 -7.20
CA TYR A 87 3.69 -21.23 -6.53
C TYR A 87 2.35 -21.22 -7.24
N ALA A 88 1.27 -21.08 -6.47
CA ALA A 88 -0.04 -20.72 -7.00
C ALA A 88 -0.01 -19.27 -7.48
N LEU A 89 -0.56 -19.02 -8.67
CA LEU A 89 -0.79 -17.66 -9.17
C LEU A 89 -2.20 -17.20 -8.78
N ALA A 90 -2.56 -15.96 -9.13
CA ALA A 90 -3.86 -15.40 -8.82
C ALA A 90 -4.99 -16.31 -9.34
N PRO A 91 -5.90 -16.80 -8.49
CA PRO A 91 -6.94 -17.71 -8.95
C PRO A 91 -8.05 -16.98 -9.70
N SER A 92 -8.70 -17.69 -10.61
CA SER A 92 -9.91 -17.26 -11.29
C SER A 92 -11.03 -17.05 -10.28
N ASN A 93 -11.78 -15.96 -10.41
CA ASN A 93 -12.80 -15.57 -9.45
C ASN A 93 -13.92 -14.77 -10.11
N LYS A 94 -15.06 -14.71 -9.44
CA LYS A 94 -16.26 -14.01 -9.90
C LYS A 94 -16.71 -13.01 -8.85
N TRP A 95 -17.23 -11.89 -9.32
CA TRP A 95 -17.85 -10.87 -8.48
C TRP A 95 -19.19 -10.43 -9.07
N HIS A 96 -20.18 -10.30 -8.21
CA HIS A 96 -21.49 -9.74 -8.55
C HIS A 96 -21.82 -8.65 -7.53
N ASN A 97 -22.47 -7.57 -7.99
CA ASN A 97 -22.88 -6.48 -7.11
C ASN A 97 -24.17 -5.84 -7.59
N PHE A 98 -25.12 -5.72 -6.68
CA PHE A 98 -26.34 -4.95 -6.87
C PHE A 98 -26.28 -3.69 -6.00
N SER A 99 -26.58 -2.53 -6.58
CA SER A 99 -26.63 -1.27 -5.84
C SER A 99 -27.88 -0.46 -6.17
N LEU A 100 -28.44 0.16 -5.15
CA LEU A 100 -29.53 1.12 -5.23
C LEU A 100 -29.01 2.48 -4.77
N SER A 101 -29.11 3.49 -5.63
CA SER A 101 -28.78 4.86 -5.29
C SER A 101 -29.99 5.76 -5.46
N GLY A 102 -30.04 6.82 -4.68
CA GLY A 102 -31.11 7.81 -4.83
C GLY A 102 -30.78 9.10 -4.12
N SER A 103 -31.45 10.17 -4.53
CA SER A 103 -31.37 11.44 -3.84
C SER A 103 -32.71 12.13 -3.89
N VAL A 104 -33.06 12.80 -2.80
CA VAL A 104 -34.26 13.63 -2.67
C VAL A 104 -33.86 15.00 -2.12
N GLY A 105 -34.26 16.05 -2.82
CA GLY A 105 -34.13 17.44 -2.43
C GLY A 105 -35.39 17.98 -1.77
N ASP A 106 -35.41 19.29 -1.51
CA ASP A 106 -36.55 20.01 -0.91
C ASP A 106 -37.05 19.41 0.41
N LEU A 107 -36.14 18.81 1.18
CA LEU A 107 -36.41 18.39 2.56
C LEU A 107 -36.40 19.59 3.51
N PHE A 108 -36.68 19.35 4.80
CA PHE A 108 -36.60 20.40 5.81
C PHE A 108 -35.25 21.13 5.76
N TRP A 109 -35.29 22.46 5.99
CA TRP A 109 -34.13 23.35 5.90
C TRP A 109 -33.45 23.37 4.52
N ASP A 110 -34.23 23.37 3.44
CA ASP A 110 -33.72 23.26 2.05
C ASP A 110 -32.79 22.05 1.89
N GLY A 111 -33.17 20.96 2.56
CA GLY A 111 -32.33 19.80 2.75
C GLY A 111 -32.27 18.90 1.52
N ARG A 112 -31.14 18.22 1.34
CA ARG A 112 -30.96 17.17 0.35
C ARG A 112 -30.40 15.93 1.03
N LEU A 113 -31.07 14.80 0.84
CA LEU A 113 -30.60 13.49 1.25
C LEU A 113 -30.13 12.73 0.00
N SER A 114 -28.97 12.13 0.08
CA SER A 114 -28.44 11.21 -0.92
C SER A 114 -28.11 9.89 -0.24
N VAL A 115 -28.52 8.77 -0.83
CA VAL A 115 -28.32 7.42 -0.30
C VAL A 115 -27.75 6.50 -1.37
N ASN A 116 -26.91 5.55 -0.96
CA ASN A 116 -26.42 4.46 -1.78
C ASN A 116 -26.30 3.21 -0.92
N ALA A 117 -27.03 2.16 -1.30
CA ALA A 117 -26.93 0.83 -0.70
C ALA A 117 -26.38 -0.14 -1.74
N ALA A 118 -25.48 -1.04 -1.36
CA ALA A 118 -24.98 -2.07 -2.25
C ALA A 118 -24.76 -3.41 -1.54
N TRP A 119 -24.98 -4.49 -2.27
CA TRP A 119 -24.76 -5.87 -1.85
C TRP A 119 -23.96 -6.60 -2.91
N GLY A 120 -22.83 -7.16 -2.50
CA GLY A 120 -21.91 -7.84 -3.39
C GLY A 120 -21.61 -9.26 -2.94
N ARG A 121 -21.16 -10.09 -3.88
CA ARG A 121 -20.69 -11.45 -3.66
C ARG A 121 -19.46 -11.71 -4.50
N MET A 122 -18.41 -12.23 -3.88
CA MET A 122 -17.20 -12.73 -4.53
C MET A 122 -17.10 -14.24 -4.31
N GLU A 123 -16.73 -14.98 -5.34
CA GLU A 123 -16.58 -16.45 -5.29
C GLU A 123 -15.31 -16.88 -6.03
N GLN A 124 -14.62 -17.89 -5.49
CA GLN A 124 -13.39 -18.46 -6.05
C GLN A 124 -13.39 -19.97 -5.77
N ASN A 125 -13.20 -20.80 -6.79
CA ASN A 125 -13.22 -22.26 -6.64
C ASN A 125 -12.15 -23.01 -7.44
N ASP A 126 -11.07 -22.35 -7.85
CA ASP A 126 -9.96 -23.01 -8.53
C ASP A 126 -9.42 -24.18 -7.69
N THR A 127 -8.94 -25.19 -8.42
CA THR A 127 -8.33 -26.38 -7.83
C THR A 127 -7.06 -25.99 -7.07
N LEU A 128 -6.96 -26.47 -5.84
CA LEU A 128 -5.79 -26.27 -5.00
C LEU A 128 -4.61 -27.08 -5.54
N LEU A 129 -3.42 -26.51 -5.44
CA LEU A 129 -2.18 -27.24 -5.70
C LEU A 129 -1.90 -28.21 -4.55
N PRO A 130 -1.29 -29.38 -4.81
CA PRO A 130 -0.71 -30.21 -3.75
C PRO A 130 0.27 -29.39 -2.89
N TYR A 131 0.48 -29.84 -1.65
CA TYR A 131 1.36 -29.18 -0.67
C TYR A 131 2.75 -28.85 -1.21
N THR A 132 3.27 -29.69 -2.10
CA THR A 132 4.60 -29.57 -2.70
C THR A 132 4.67 -30.28 -4.06
N ILE A 133 5.71 -29.99 -4.85
CA ILE A 133 6.12 -30.81 -6.00
C ILE A 133 7.40 -31.63 -5.73
N ASN A 134 7.99 -31.52 -4.54
CA ASN A 134 9.20 -32.22 -4.15
C ASN A 134 8.92 -33.72 -4.02
N SER A 135 9.51 -34.51 -4.91
CA SER A 135 9.28 -35.95 -5.00
C SER A 135 9.88 -36.76 -3.84
N GLN A 136 10.61 -36.13 -2.92
CA GLN A 136 11.17 -36.77 -1.73
C GLN A 136 10.25 -36.62 -0.50
N ILE A 137 9.19 -35.80 -0.59
CA ILE A 137 8.14 -35.70 0.44
C ILE A 137 6.98 -36.65 0.11
N THR A 138 7.34 -37.88 -0.27
CA THR A 138 6.43 -38.96 -0.59
C THR A 138 6.60 -40.07 0.44
N ASN A 139 5.54 -40.47 1.13
CA ASN A 139 5.58 -41.55 2.13
C ASN A 139 6.55 -41.27 3.29
N THR A 140 6.73 -39.99 3.65
CA THR A 140 7.53 -39.61 4.82
C THR A 140 6.79 -40.10 6.07
N ASN A 141 7.47 -40.82 6.94
CA ASN A 141 6.93 -41.31 8.22
C ASN A 141 7.48 -40.53 9.42
N ILE A 142 8.23 -39.46 9.14
CA ILE A 142 8.88 -38.60 10.11
C ILE A 142 8.65 -37.15 9.67
N GLY A 143 8.20 -36.30 10.60
CA GLY A 143 8.03 -34.87 10.37
C GLY A 143 8.26 -34.07 11.65
N TRP A 144 8.34 -32.74 11.52
CA TRP A 144 8.60 -31.87 12.67
C TRP A 144 7.32 -31.36 13.30
N ARG A 145 7.29 -31.37 14.63
CA ARG A 145 6.20 -30.82 15.44
C ARG A 145 6.77 -29.76 16.38
N SER A 146 6.03 -28.68 16.58
CA SER A 146 6.30 -27.69 17.63
C SER A 146 5.31 -27.90 18.75
N THR A 147 5.80 -28.12 19.96
CA THR A 147 4.97 -28.20 21.16
C THR A 147 5.49 -27.17 22.14
N GLY A 148 4.71 -26.12 22.42
CA GLY A 148 5.12 -25.04 23.32
C GLY A 148 6.39 -24.30 22.87
N GLY A 149 6.58 -24.14 21.55
CA GLY A 149 7.77 -23.49 20.96
C GLY A 149 8.99 -24.39 20.81
N VAL A 150 8.93 -25.65 21.28
CA VAL A 150 10.02 -26.62 21.15
C VAL A 150 9.79 -27.52 19.95
N TRP A 151 10.75 -27.56 19.03
CA TRP A 151 10.71 -28.37 17.81
C TRP A 151 11.35 -29.75 18.03
N SER A 152 10.64 -30.82 17.66
CA SER A 152 11.17 -32.20 17.70
C SER A 152 10.73 -33.03 16.48
N LEU A 153 11.58 -33.98 16.06
CA LEU A 153 11.22 -35.00 15.07
C LEU A 153 10.21 -35.95 15.70
N GLN A 154 9.08 -36.14 15.03
CA GLN A 154 8.00 -37.00 15.47
C GLN A 154 7.65 -38.00 14.35
N PRO A 155 7.48 -39.29 14.67
CA PRO A 155 6.91 -40.23 13.73
C PRO A 155 5.45 -39.85 13.45
N PHE A 156 5.00 -40.04 12.22
CA PHE A 156 3.61 -39.82 11.82
C PHE A 156 3.15 -40.81 10.74
N ALA A 157 1.84 -40.90 10.52
CA ALA A 157 1.28 -41.77 9.49
C ALA A 157 1.88 -41.41 8.13
N PRO A 158 2.35 -42.39 7.33
CA PRO A 158 3.00 -42.08 6.07
C PRO A 158 2.10 -41.21 5.18
N PHE A 159 2.67 -40.10 4.70
CA PHE A 159 1.93 -39.09 3.96
C PHE A 159 2.66 -38.72 2.68
N ASP A 160 1.89 -38.58 1.59
CA ASP A 160 2.39 -38.13 0.30
C ASP A 160 1.93 -36.70 0.05
N ALA A 161 2.84 -35.74 0.28
CA ALA A 161 2.55 -34.33 0.14
C ALA A 161 2.46 -33.88 -1.34
N THR A 162 2.87 -34.73 -2.27
CA THR A 162 2.81 -34.45 -3.73
C THR A 162 1.46 -34.79 -4.34
N ASN A 163 0.67 -35.63 -3.67
CA ASN A 163 -0.64 -36.08 -4.15
C ASN A 163 -1.76 -35.12 -3.72
N ALA A 164 -2.40 -34.46 -4.69
CA ALA A 164 -3.53 -33.56 -4.44
C ALA A 164 -4.72 -34.24 -3.75
N ALA A 165 -4.87 -35.57 -3.87
CA ALA A 165 -5.93 -36.31 -3.19
C ALA A 165 -5.77 -36.34 -1.66
N ASN A 166 -4.58 -36.02 -1.14
CA ASN A 166 -4.30 -35.90 0.29
C ASN A 166 -4.63 -34.50 0.85
N LEU A 167 -5.07 -33.56 0.01
CA LEU A 167 -5.60 -32.29 0.48
C LEU A 167 -6.95 -32.50 1.18
N PRO A 168 -7.29 -31.71 2.21
CA PRO A 168 -8.58 -31.79 2.89
C PRO A 168 -9.77 -31.54 1.95
N GLN A 169 -9.55 -30.78 0.87
CA GLN A 169 -10.49 -30.55 -0.22
C GLN A 169 -9.76 -30.19 -1.52
N ALA A 170 -10.42 -30.44 -2.65
CA ALA A 170 -9.84 -30.20 -3.98
C ALA A 170 -9.83 -28.72 -4.41
N THR A 171 -10.71 -27.89 -3.85
CA THR A 171 -10.89 -26.46 -4.20
C THR A 171 -11.06 -25.65 -2.93
N ALA A 172 -10.71 -24.36 -2.92
CA ALA A 172 -10.89 -23.54 -1.71
C ALA A 172 -12.36 -23.26 -1.35
N GLY A 173 -13.27 -23.26 -2.34
CA GLY A 173 -14.69 -22.96 -2.13
C GLY A 173 -14.92 -21.58 -1.49
N SER A 174 -14.05 -20.62 -1.80
CA SER A 174 -14.02 -19.33 -1.12
C SER A 174 -15.19 -18.45 -1.53
N LYS A 175 -15.77 -17.77 -0.55
CA LYS A 175 -16.95 -16.93 -0.72
C LYS A 175 -16.92 -15.74 0.21
N VAL A 176 -17.20 -14.56 -0.32
CA VAL A 176 -17.31 -13.33 0.44
C VAL A 176 -18.60 -12.62 0.06
N ASP A 177 -19.37 -12.20 1.05
CA ASP A 177 -20.49 -11.28 0.85
C ASP A 177 -20.06 -9.88 1.34
N THR A 178 -20.42 -8.83 0.60
CA THR A 178 -20.14 -7.44 0.97
C THR A 178 -21.42 -6.63 1.08
N GLU A 179 -21.49 -5.72 2.06
CA GLU A 179 -22.60 -4.80 2.23
C GLU A 179 -22.08 -3.36 2.36
N LEU A 180 -22.80 -2.41 1.78
CA LEU A 180 -22.49 -0.98 1.84
C LEU A 180 -23.78 -0.19 2.07
N TYR A 181 -23.77 0.72 3.04
CA TYR A 181 -24.80 1.74 3.22
C TYR A 181 -24.12 3.10 3.39
N ASP A 182 -24.29 4.00 2.42
CA ASP A 182 -23.80 5.38 2.46
C ASP A 182 -25.00 6.33 2.39
N ALA A 183 -25.03 7.30 3.30
CA ALA A 183 -26.05 8.34 3.34
C ALA A 183 -25.40 9.68 3.66
N VAL A 184 -25.76 10.71 2.90
CA VAL A 184 -25.33 12.09 3.11
C VAL A 184 -26.56 12.98 3.13
N TRP A 185 -26.73 13.72 4.22
CA TRP A 185 -27.74 14.75 4.33
C TRP A 185 -27.08 16.11 4.47
N THR A 186 -27.46 17.05 3.61
CA THR A 186 -27.01 18.45 3.67
C THR A 186 -28.21 19.36 3.82
N ALA A 187 -28.12 20.39 4.66
CA ALA A 187 -29.19 21.35 4.88
C ALA A 187 -28.66 22.74 5.23
N ARG A 188 -29.55 23.74 5.12
CA ARG A 188 -29.32 25.14 5.47
C ARG A 188 -30.36 25.61 6.48
N PRO A 189 -30.19 25.34 7.79
CA PRO A 189 -31.17 25.73 8.81
C PRO A 189 -31.48 27.23 8.81
N THR A 190 -30.48 28.04 8.44
CA THR A 190 -30.63 29.49 8.21
C THR A 190 -29.85 29.89 6.97
N LYS A 191 -29.98 31.15 6.53
CA LYS A 191 -29.16 31.70 5.43
C LYS A 191 -27.66 31.79 5.75
N LYS A 192 -27.28 31.67 7.02
CA LYS A 192 -25.89 31.79 7.51
C LYS A 192 -25.31 30.46 8.02
N SER A 193 -26.08 29.38 7.99
CA SER A 193 -25.65 28.11 8.55
C SER A 193 -25.89 26.97 7.59
N SER A 194 -24.96 26.04 7.52
CA SER A 194 -25.16 24.77 6.83
C SER A 194 -24.74 23.60 7.72
N VAL A 195 -25.47 22.51 7.57
CA VAL A 195 -25.22 21.25 8.26
C VAL A 195 -24.98 20.18 7.21
N LYS A 196 -23.98 19.33 7.44
CA LYS A 196 -23.75 18.12 6.66
C LYS A 196 -23.58 16.95 7.61
N ALA A 197 -24.47 15.97 7.52
CA ALA A 197 -24.35 14.69 8.21
C ALA A 197 -24.03 13.60 7.20
N ARG A 198 -23.11 12.70 7.54
CA ARG A 198 -22.79 11.52 6.74
C ARG A 198 -22.78 10.28 7.62
N PHE A 199 -23.34 9.21 7.09
CA PHE A 199 -23.23 7.86 7.62
C PHE A 199 -22.67 6.95 6.52
N ASN A 200 -21.65 6.17 6.83
CA ASN A 200 -21.08 5.19 5.92
C ASN A 200 -20.82 3.90 6.69
N HIS A 201 -21.39 2.79 6.22
CA HIS A 201 -21.18 1.47 6.76
C HIS A 201 -20.75 0.52 5.65
N TYR A 202 -19.67 -0.22 5.87
CA TYR A 202 -19.20 -1.25 4.96
C TYR A 202 -18.84 -2.52 5.72
N GLU A 203 -19.35 -3.66 5.27
CA GLU A 203 -19.04 -4.98 5.81
C GLU A 203 -18.46 -5.87 4.71
N TYR A 204 -17.33 -6.51 5.00
CA TYR A 204 -16.69 -7.56 4.22
C TYR A 204 -16.78 -8.84 5.04
N LYS A 205 -17.68 -9.74 4.64
CA LYS A 205 -17.98 -10.96 5.36
C LYS A 205 -17.48 -12.16 4.59
N ASN A 206 -16.32 -12.66 5.00
CA ASN A 206 -15.74 -13.87 4.43
C ASN A 206 -16.44 -15.10 5.01
N LYS A 207 -17.20 -15.79 4.16
CA LYS A 207 -17.96 -17.01 4.46
C LYS A 207 -17.29 -18.25 3.88
N SER A 208 -16.00 -18.17 3.55
CA SER A 208 -15.22 -19.31 3.09
C SER A 208 -15.17 -20.40 4.17
N PRO A 209 -15.15 -21.69 3.79
CA PRO A 209 -14.99 -22.76 4.76
C PRO A 209 -13.63 -22.66 5.47
N ILE A 210 -13.60 -22.98 6.76
CA ILE A 210 -12.33 -23.20 7.47
C ILE A 210 -11.78 -24.55 7.00
N ILE A 211 -10.56 -24.53 6.45
CA ILE A 211 -9.86 -25.71 5.96
C ILE A 211 -8.79 -26.09 6.98
N GLU A 212 -8.91 -27.27 7.56
CA GLU A 212 -7.90 -27.84 8.47
C GLU A 212 -6.89 -28.64 7.64
N PHE A 213 -5.66 -28.14 7.54
CA PHE A 213 -4.56 -28.83 6.89
C PHE A 213 -3.81 -29.70 7.91
N ALA A 214 -3.49 -30.94 7.54
CA ALA A 214 -2.76 -31.87 8.40
C ALA A 214 -1.29 -31.45 8.70
N GLY A 215 -0.75 -30.51 7.91
CA GLY A 215 0.65 -30.10 7.97
C GLY A 215 1.02 -29.19 6.81
N SER A 216 2.30 -28.83 6.71
CA SER A 216 2.84 -27.98 5.64
C SER A 216 4.21 -28.46 5.15
N ALA A 217 4.49 -28.24 3.87
CA ALA A 217 5.84 -28.38 3.34
C ALA A 217 6.62 -27.08 3.61
N VAL A 218 7.60 -27.12 4.52
CA VAL A 218 8.38 -25.94 4.91
C VAL A 218 9.63 -25.85 4.03
N GLY A 219 9.81 -24.71 3.36
CA GLY A 219 10.89 -24.49 2.40
C GLY A 219 10.95 -25.56 1.31
N ASP A 220 9.80 -26.18 1.00
CA ASP A 220 9.63 -27.28 0.04
C ASP A 220 10.59 -28.47 0.22
N ALA A 221 11.15 -28.67 1.43
CA ALA A 221 12.18 -29.69 1.70
C ALA A 221 11.89 -30.54 2.94
N THR A 222 11.11 -30.02 3.88
CA THR A 222 10.73 -30.71 5.13
C THR A 222 9.21 -30.79 5.24
N TRP A 223 8.70 -31.87 5.83
CA TRP A 223 7.30 -31.95 6.26
C TRP A 223 7.13 -31.52 7.72
N ASN A 224 6.29 -30.51 7.94
CA ASN A 224 5.84 -30.03 9.24
C ASN A 224 4.47 -30.66 9.55
N VAL A 225 4.38 -31.43 10.64
CA VAL A 225 3.17 -32.17 11.05
C VAL A 225 2.31 -31.39 12.05
N ASN A 226 2.55 -30.09 12.20
CA ASN A 226 1.64 -29.21 12.93
C ASN A 226 0.44 -28.90 12.03
N PRO A 227 -0.77 -29.34 12.38
CA PRO A 227 -1.95 -28.95 11.64
C PRO A 227 -2.17 -27.43 11.79
N PHE A 228 -2.79 -26.84 10.79
CA PHE A 228 -3.17 -25.44 10.82
C PHE A 228 -4.48 -25.23 10.07
N ASP A 229 -5.22 -24.22 10.50
CA ASP A 229 -6.49 -23.84 9.90
C ASP A 229 -6.31 -22.60 9.04
N THR A 230 -7.08 -22.49 7.96
CA THR A 230 -7.27 -21.20 7.30
C THR A 230 -8.02 -20.25 8.22
N GLU A 231 -7.70 -18.95 8.15
CA GLU A 231 -8.36 -17.90 8.93
C GLU A 231 -9.11 -16.93 7.99
N PRO A 232 -10.40 -17.20 7.64
CA PRO A 232 -11.19 -16.31 6.80
C PRO A 232 -11.35 -14.91 7.40
N PHE A 233 -10.54 -13.96 6.93
CA PHE A 233 -10.58 -12.58 7.42
C PHE A 233 -11.89 -11.88 7.07
N SER A 234 -12.56 -11.33 8.09
CA SER A 234 -13.76 -10.50 7.95
C SER A 234 -13.59 -9.17 8.67
N PHE A 235 -14.22 -8.11 8.17
CA PHE A 235 -14.22 -6.82 8.85
C PHE A 235 -15.47 -6.01 8.54
N LYS A 236 -15.79 -5.08 9.45
CA LYS A 236 -16.81 -4.04 9.24
C LYS A 236 -16.32 -2.69 9.72
N ARG A 237 -16.75 -1.64 9.03
CA ARG A 237 -16.40 -0.25 9.33
C ARG A 237 -17.65 0.60 9.30
N THR A 238 -17.86 1.40 10.34
CA THR A 238 -18.98 2.33 10.45
C THR A 238 -18.43 3.71 10.79
N LEU A 239 -18.69 4.69 9.92
CA LEU A 239 -18.31 6.08 10.06
C LEU A 239 -19.58 6.94 10.17
N ALA A 240 -19.65 7.75 11.23
CA ALA A 240 -20.63 8.83 11.37
C ALA A 240 -19.88 10.17 11.42
N THR A 241 -20.33 11.14 10.63
CA THR A 241 -19.74 12.47 10.53
C THR A 241 -20.82 13.54 10.63
N LEU A 242 -20.53 14.62 11.37
CA LEU A 242 -21.34 15.83 11.42
C LEU A 242 -20.44 17.04 11.22
N ASP A 243 -20.70 17.84 10.19
CA ASP A 243 -20.06 19.12 9.94
C ASP A 243 -21.10 20.25 10.12
N LEU A 244 -20.75 21.25 10.91
CA LEU A 244 -21.54 22.45 11.18
C LEU A 244 -20.75 23.67 10.67
N SER A 245 -21.28 24.38 9.69
CA SER A 245 -20.65 25.59 9.16
C SER A 245 -21.52 26.81 9.45
N TYR A 246 -20.88 27.93 9.76
CA TYR A 246 -21.54 29.20 10.05
C TYR A 246 -20.78 30.38 9.43
N ASP A 247 -21.52 31.30 8.79
CA ASP A 247 -21.00 32.54 8.25
C ASP A 247 -20.69 33.53 9.38
N ILE A 248 -19.44 33.51 9.85
CA ILE A 248 -18.95 34.37 10.94
C ILE A 248 -18.74 35.83 10.49
N ALA A 249 -18.50 36.06 9.20
CA ALA A 249 -18.39 37.39 8.60
C ALA A 249 -18.83 37.35 7.13
N ARG A 250 -18.93 38.51 6.48
CA ARG A 250 -19.19 38.56 5.03
C ARG A 250 -18.07 37.81 4.30
N ASN A 251 -18.47 36.84 3.49
CA ASN A 251 -17.56 35.95 2.74
C ASN A 251 -16.59 35.14 3.61
N THR A 252 -16.91 34.88 4.89
CA THR A 252 -16.10 34.02 5.75
C THR A 252 -16.98 33.06 6.53
N ALA A 253 -16.75 31.77 6.34
CA ALA A 253 -17.42 30.69 7.05
C ALA A 253 -16.42 29.94 7.93
N ALA A 254 -16.83 29.63 9.16
CA ALA A 254 -16.12 28.71 10.03
C ALA A 254 -16.86 27.37 10.08
N THR A 255 -16.12 26.27 10.08
CA THR A 255 -16.67 24.91 10.13
C THR A 255 -16.12 24.17 11.35
N PHE A 256 -17.01 23.57 12.13
CA PHE A 256 -16.66 22.56 13.13
C PHE A 256 -17.16 21.20 12.65
N GLY A 257 -16.28 20.21 12.60
CA GLY A 257 -16.60 18.85 12.21
C GLY A 257 -16.25 17.86 13.30
N TYR A 258 -17.09 16.83 13.48
CA TYR A 258 -16.80 15.67 14.30
C TYR A 258 -17.02 14.40 13.48
N SER A 259 -16.18 13.39 13.68
CA SER A 259 -16.31 12.10 13.02
C SER A 259 -15.92 10.97 13.98
N HIS A 260 -16.74 9.92 13.98
CA HIS A 260 -16.52 8.71 14.77
C HIS A 260 -16.49 7.52 13.82
N LEU A 261 -15.35 6.83 13.75
CA LEU A 261 -15.13 5.63 12.96
C LEU A 261 -14.96 4.44 13.91
N ARG A 262 -15.84 3.45 13.83
CA ARG A 262 -15.65 2.15 14.45
C ARG A 262 -15.26 1.11 13.41
N SER A 263 -14.19 0.37 13.67
CA SER A 263 -13.71 -0.74 12.84
C SER A 263 -13.67 -2.01 13.67
N GLN A 264 -14.26 -3.09 13.18
CA GLN A 264 -14.25 -4.40 13.83
C GLN A 264 -13.65 -5.43 12.87
N ARG A 265 -12.71 -6.26 13.34
CA ARG A 265 -11.93 -7.19 12.51
C ARG A 265 -11.80 -8.54 13.18
N GLU A 266 -12.07 -9.62 12.44
CA GLU A 266 -11.80 -10.99 12.87
C GLU A 266 -10.33 -11.34 12.63
N HIS A 267 -9.78 -12.29 13.41
CA HIS A 267 -8.40 -12.81 13.23
C HIS A 267 -7.31 -11.72 13.22
N ARG A 268 -7.47 -10.70 14.07
CA ARG A 268 -6.51 -9.61 14.25
C ARG A 268 -6.30 -9.32 15.72
N GLU A 269 -5.12 -8.81 16.03
CA GLU A 269 -4.67 -8.53 17.40
C GLU A 269 -5.53 -7.45 18.07
N ASN A 270 -6.12 -6.54 17.27
CA ASN A 270 -7.08 -5.56 17.74
C ASN A 270 -8.42 -5.78 17.02
N HIS A 271 -9.37 -6.39 17.73
CA HIS A 271 -10.69 -6.70 17.21
C HIS A 271 -11.55 -5.44 17.07
N ASP A 272 -11.65 -4.62 18.12
CA ASP A 272 -12.49 -3.42 18.17
C ASP A 272 -11.65 -2.15 18.25
N GLN A 273 -11.76 -1.31 17.23
CA GLN A 273 -11.02 -0.06 17.13
C GLN A 273 -11.94 1.11 16.87
N ASP A 274 -11.81 2.17 17.66
CA ASP A 274 -12.54 3.42 17.50
C ASP A 274 -11.57 4.56 17.16
N GLU A 275 -11.95 5.43 16.24
CA GLU A 275 -11.23 6.65 15.89
C GLU A 275 -12.18 7.86 15.94
N ASN A 276 -11.84 8.83 16.80
CA ASN A 276 -12.54 10.10 16.93
C ASN A 276 -11.72 11.18 16.23
N THR A 277 -12.35 11.97 15.37
CA THR A 277 -11.70 13.07 14.65
C THR A 277 -12.48 14.36 14.84
N TRP A 278 -11.80 15.40 15.31
CA TRP A 278 -12.31 16.76 15.44
C TRP A 278 -11.67 17.63 14.36
N ARG A 279 -12.47 18.47 13.71
CA ARG A 279 -12.04 19.32 12.59
C ARG A 279 -12.47 20.76 12.82
N LEU A 280 -11.54 21.68 12.63
CA LEU A 280 -11.79 23.12 12.60
C LEU A 280 -11.37 23.63 11.23
N GLY A 281 -12.27 24.31 10.54
CA GLY A 281 -12.04 24.87 9.21
C GLY A 281 -12.45 26.34 9.13
N VAL A 282 -11.78 27.10 8.27
CA VAL A 282 -12.16 28.45 7.90
C VAL A 282 -12.02 28.61 6.39
N ASP A 283 -13.10 29.01 5.74
CA ASP A 283 -13.15 29.35 4.32
C ASP A 283 -13.46 30.84 4.21
N SER A 284 -12.58 31.61 3.57
CA SER A 284 -12.72 33.07 3.50
C SER A 284 -12.35 33.61 2.13
N LYS A 285 -13.23 34.43 1.55
CA LYS A 285 -12.82 35.40 0.53
C LYS A 285 -12.41 36.68 1.26
N TYR A 286 -11.20 36.65 1.84
CA TYR A 286 -10.70 37.72 2.71
C TYR A 286 -10.73 39.08 2.02
N ARG A 287 -10.39 39.10 0.73
CA ARG A 287 -10.55 40.23 -0.20
C ARG A 287 -11.01 39.69 -1.55
N GLU A 288 -11.50 40.56 -2.44
CA GLU A 288 -11.92 40.15 -3.80
C GLU A 288 -10.80 39.49 -4.62
N TRP A 289 -9.54 39.70 -4.22
CA TRP A 289 -8.37 39.13 -4.84
C TRP A 289 -7.69 38.05 -4.00
N ILE A 290 -8.26 37.60 -2.87
CA ILE A 290 -7.69 36.51 -2.04
C ILE A 290 -8.78 35.56 -1.53
N ASP A 291 -8.65 34.29 -1.90
CA ASP A 291 -9.36 33.16 -1.31
C ASP A 291 -8.43 32.41 -0.34
N LEU A 292 -8.93 32.09 0.85
CA LEU A 292 -8.21 31.38 1.91
C LEU A 292 -9.03 30.19 2.39
N HIS A 293 -8.39 29.03 2.49
CA HIS A 293 -8.93 27.81 3.08
C HIS A 293 -7.94 27.30 4.12
N GLY A 294 -8.32 27.32 5.40
CA GLY A 294 -7.53 26.81 6.50
C GLY A 294 -8.24 25.68 7.22
N GLY A 295 -7.50 24.65 7.65
CA GLY A 295 -8.04 23.51 8.34
C GLY A 295 -7.07 22.92 9.35
N TYR A 296 -7.59 22.52 10.51
CA TYR A 296 -6.90 21.71 11.50
C TYR A 296 -7.76 20.51 11.87
N GLU A 297 -7.14 19.33 11.89
CA GLU A 297 -7.77 18.08 12.28
C GLU A 297 -6.93 17.43 13.38
N TYR A 298 -7.59 17.01 14.46
CA TYR A 298 -7.03 16.17 15.49
C TYR A 298 -7.77 14.84 15.47
N SER A 299 -7.06 13.72 15.43
CA SER A 299 -7.65 12.38 15.45
C SER A 299 -6.98 11.48 16.47
N GLU A 300 -7.78 10.85 17.33
CA GLU A 300 -7.37 9.84 18.29
C GLU A 300 -7.98 8.50 17.91
N ARG A 301 -7.13 7.50 17.75
CA ARG A 301 -7.53 6.13 17.46
C ARG A 301 -7.08 5.23 18.60
N GLY A 302 -7.98 4.41 19.12
CA GLY A 302 -7.72 3.45 20.20
C GLY A 302 -8.45 2.13 19.99
N GLY A 303 -8.12 1.14 20.80
CA GLY A 303 -8.73 -0.19 20.80
C GLY A 303 -7.91 -1.16 21.62
N ASP A 304 -8.52 -2.27 22.03
CA ASP A 304 -7.88 -3.25 22.90
C ASP A 304 -6.99 -4.19 22.08
N TYR A 305 -5.68 -4.14 22.36
CA TYR A 305 -4.70 -5.00 21.69
C TYR A 305 -4.51 -6.30 22.48
N THR A 306 -4.89 -7.41 21.88
CA THR A 306 -4.72 -8.77 22.41
C THR A 306 -3.51 -9.43 21.76
N THR A 307 -2.62 -10.00 22.56
CA THR A 307 -1.47 -10.78 22.07
C THR A 307 -1.90 -12.24 22.01
N THR A 308 -2.43 -12.67 20.86
CA THR A 308 -2.89 -14.05 20.66
C THR A 308 -1.86 -14.94 19.98
N ASP A 309 -0.82 -14.36 19.36
CA ASP A 309 0.18 -15.09 18.57
C ASP A 309 1.53 -15.18 19.30
N LEU A 310 1.93 -16.40 19.68
CA LEU A 310 3.23 -16.70 20.30
C LEU A 310 4.41 -16.64 19.32
N THR A 311 4.15 -16.38 18.03
CA THR A 311 5.20 -16.31 16.99
C THR A 311 5.65 -14.89 16.65
N GLN A 312 5.03 -13.85 17.23
CA GLN A 312 5.35 -12.45 16.99
C GLN A 312 5.68 -11.69 18.27
N ASN A 313 6.73 -10.87 18.23
CA ASN A 313 7.15 -10.04 19.38
C ASN A 313 5.92 -9.44 20.11
N PRO A 314 5.70 -9.76 21.39
CA PRO A 314 4.47 -9.45 22.12
C PRO A 314 4.25 -7.93 22.31
N TRP A 315 5.32 -7.13 22.18
CA TRP A 315 5.27 -5.67 22.26
C TRP A 315 5.24 -4.98 20.89
N LEU A 316 5.19 -5.76 19.80
CA LEU A 316 4.92 -5.23 18.46
C LEU A 316 3.48 -4.70 18.41
N ARG A 317 3.33 -3.51 17.84
CA ARG A 317 2.02 -3.00 17.43
C ARG A 317 2.07 -2.67 15.95
N ARG A 318 1.15 -3.27 15.17
CA ARG A 318 1.04 -2.98 13.74
C ARG A 318 0.39 -1.60 13.57
N PHE A 319 1.03 -0.73 12.80
CA PHE A 319 0.68 0.70 12.72
C PHE A 319 -0.74 0.98 12.20
N ASP A 320 -1.35 0.03 11.48
CA ASP A 320 -2.71 0.13 10.96
C ASP A 320 -3.77 -0.06 12.06
N ILE A 321 -3.44 -0.82 13.11
CA ILE A 321 -4.35 -1.16 14.22
C ILE A 321 -3.90 -0.64 15.59
N ALA A 322 -2.71 -0.06 15.68
CA ALA A 322 -2.17 0.56 16.89
C ALA A 322 -2.91 1.85 17.28
N LYS A 323 -2.87 2.15 18.59
CA LYS A 323 -3.30 3.45 19.13
C LYS A 323 -2.48 4.57 18.49
N ARG A 324 -3.15 5.61 18.02
CA ARG A 324 -2.54 6.72 17.28
C ARG A 324 -3.22 8.03 17.61
N ASP A 325 -2.40 9.03 17.92
CA ASP A 325 -2.83 10.43 17.99
C ASP A 325 -2.21 11.14 16.79
N ARG A 326 -3.01 11.93 16.07
CA ARG A 326 -2.55 12.60 14.86
C ARG A 326 -3.10 14.01 14.74
N ASP A 327 -2.18 14.93 14.47
CA ASP A 327 -2.42 16.31 14.10
C ASP A 327 -2.27 16.48 12.59
N LEU A 328 -3.18 17.22 11.96
CA LEU A 328 -3.13 17.55 10.54
C LEU A 328 -3.53 19.02 10.33
N PHE A 329 -2.60 19.81 9.79
CA PHE A 329 -2.84 21.18 9.38
C PHE A 329 -2.86 21.26 7.85
N LYS A 330 -3.80 22.03 7.30
CA LYS A 330 -3.94 22.31 5.87
C LYS A 330 -4.19 23.80 5.67
N LEU A 331 -3.46 24.41 4.75
CA LEU A 331 -3.67 25.78 4.30
C LEU A 331 -3.58 25.83 2.77
N LEU A 332 -4.56 26.48 2.15
CA LEU A 332 -4.53 26.87 0.75
C LEU A 332 -4.87 28.36 0.68
N ALA A 333 -4.03 29.13 0.00
CA ALA A 333 -4.25 30.54 -0.28
C ALA A 333 -4.14 30.77 -1.78
N THR A 334 -5.14 31.40 -2.38
CA THR A 334 -5.14 31.77 -3.81
C THR A 334 -5.31 33.27 -3.94
N ALA A 335 -4.35 33.92 -4.57
CA ALA A 335 -4.32 35.36 -4.81
C ALA A 335 -4.45 35.68 -6.31
N TYR A 336 -5.45 36.49 -6.64
CA TYR A 336 -5.67 37.04 -7.98
C TYR A 336 -5.00 38.42 -8.07
N ALA A 337 -3.66 38.43 -8.10
CA ALA A 337 -2.86 39.65 -8.04
C ALA A 337 -3.25 40.68 -9.12
N THR A 338 -3.70 40.21 -10.29
CA THR A 338 -4.37 40.99 -11.35
C THR A 338 -5.38 40.10 -12.08
N GLU A 339 -6.17 40.64 -13.00
CA GLU A 339 -7.03 39.84 -13.92
C GLU A 339 -6.26 38.82 -14.78
N LYS A 340 -4.92 38.92 -14.82
CA LYS A 340 -4.03 38.10 -15.64
C LYS A 340 -3.08 37.24 -14.82
N VAL A 341 -3.04 37.39 -13.49
CA VAL A 341 -2.06 36.72 -12.63
C VAL A 341 -2.80 36.08 -11.47
N THR A 342 -2.70 34.76 -11.39
CA THR A 342 -3.18 33.97 -10.25
C THR A 342 -1.97 33.31 -9.61
N VAL A 343 -1.87 33.36 -8.29
CA VAL A 343 -0.82 32.70 -7.51
C VAL A 343 -1.49 31.90 -6.41
N SER A 344 -1.16 30.62 -6.28
CA SER A 344 -1.69 29.74 -5.26
C SER A 344 -0.56 29.16 -4.42
N GLY A 345 -0.80 29.00 -3.12
CA GLY A 345 0.15 28.42 -2.18
C GLY A 345 -0.54 27.40 -1.29
N THR A 346 0.10 26.26 -1.08
CA THR A 346 -0.40 25.14 -0.27
C THR A 346 0.59 24.78 0.82
N ALA A 347 0.09 24.50 2.02
CA ALA A 347 0.88 23.95 3.11
C ALA A 347 0.10 22.86 3.83
N ILE A 348 0.68 21.66 3.91
CA ILE A 348 0.12 20.52 4.62
C ILE A 348 1.18 19.98 5.57
N PHE A 349 0.82 19.86 6.85
CA PHE A 349 1.68 19.27 7.87
C PHE A 349 0.89 18.21 8.62
N SER A 350 1.43 17.00 8.73
CA SER A 350 0.88 15.96 9.60
C SER A 350 1.93 15.41 10.53
N LYS A 351 1.52 15.07 11.75
CA LYS A 351 2.32 14.34 12.71
C LYS A 351 1.46 13.28 13.34
N SER A 352 1.88 12.02 13.29
CA SER A 352 1.23 10.95 14.05
C SER A 352 2.19 10.39 15.09
N THR A 353 1.67 10.13 16.28
CA THR A 353 2.39 9.50 17.39
C THR A 353 1.66 8.23 17.79
N TYR A 354 2.40 7.16 18.06
CA TYR A 354 1.85 5.87 18.46
C TYR A 354 2.23 5.59 19.93
N PRO A 355 1.50 6.17 20.90
CA PRO A 355 1.93 6.26 22.30
C PRO A 355 2.11 4.90 23.00
N GLU A 356 1.40 3.87 22.54
CA GLU A 356 1.46 2.51 23.10
C GLU A 356 2.27 1.54 22.22
N THR A 357 2.97 2.06 21.22
CA THR A 357 3.80 1.25 20.31
C THR A 357 5.26 1.33 20.70
N TYR A 358 5.76 0.24 21.29
CA TYR A 358 7.18 0.11 21.62
C TYR A 358 7.99 -0.43 20.45
N PHE A 359 7.51 -1.51 19.80
CA PHE A 359 8.07 -2.01 18.54
C PHE A 359 7.06 -1.84 17.40
N GLY A 360 7.54 -1.50 16.21
CA GLY A 360 6.74 -1.06 15.07
C GLY A 360 7.04 0.39 14.69
N VAL A 361 6.09 1.04 14.02
CA VAL A 361 6.13 2.49 13.75
C VAL A 361 5.80 3.21 15.05
N THR A 362 6.69 4.08 15.53
CA THR A 362 6.42 4.85 16.76
C THR A 362 5.90 6.24 16.43
N HIS A 363 6.38 6.87 15.35
CA HIS A 363 6.00 8.22 14.95
C HIS A 363 6.19 8.40 13.43
N ASP A 364 5.34 9.23 12.82
CA ASP A 364 5.50 9.71 11.45
C ASP A 364 5.29 11.23 11.37
N LYS A 365 5.96 11.86 10.40
CA LYS A 365 5.82 13.28 10.07
C LYS A 365 5.81 13.45 8.57
N ASN A 366 4.82 14.19 8.05
CA ASN A 366 4.75 14.55 6.64
C ASN A 366 4.62 16.06 6.51
N GLN A 367 5.33 16.63 5.56
CA GLN A 367 5.30 18.05 5.21
C GLN A 367 5.19 18.16 3.70
N SER A 368 4.28 19.00 3.21
CA SER A 368 4.13 19.31 1.78
C SER A 368 3.87 20.80 1.64
N LEU A 369 4.76 21.49 0.94
CA LEU A 369 4.75 22.92 0.71
C LEU A 369 4.77 23.18 -0.79
N GLY A 370 3.76 23.88 -1.30
CA GLY A 370 3.61 24.15 -2.73
C GLY A 370 3.36 25.61 -3.02
N VAL A 371 3.84 26.08 -4.16
CA VAL A 371 3.46 27.35 -4.77
C VAL A 371 3.33 27.18 -6.27
N ASP A 372 2.28 27.76 -6.85
CA ASP A 372 2.07 27.80 -8.28
C ASP A 372 1.57 29.18 -8.73
N ALA A 373 1.84 29.51 -9.98
CA ALA A 373 1.41 30.76 -10.58
C ALA A 373 1.02 30.55 -12.04
N ASP A 374 -0.06 31.20 -12.45
CA ASP A 374 -0.47 31.35 -13.84
C ASP A 374 -0.49 32.84 -14.21
N TRP A 375 0.15 33.16 -15.34
CA TRP A 375 0.27 34.50 -15.87
C TRP A 375 -0.09 34.57 -17.35
N GLN A 376 -1.21 35.22 -17.65
CA GLN A 376 -1.55 35.65 -19.01
C GLN A 376 -0.79 36.94 -19.38
N ALA A 377 0.50 36.81 -19.71
CA ALA A 377 1.36 37.94 -20.09
C ALA A 377 0.76 38.81 -21.22
N THR A 378 0.17 38.17 -22.23
CA THR A 378 -0.62 38.85 -23.28
C THR A 378 -1.81 37.97 -23.69
N LYS A 379 -2.70 38.47 -24.56
CA LYS A 379 -3.78 37.64 -25.16
C LYS A 379 -3.26 36.44 -25.97
N LYS A 380 -1.95 36.40 -26.27
CA LYS A 380 -1.29 35.35 -27.05
C LYS A 380 -0.29 34.54 -26.24
N VAL A 381 0.12 35.01 -25.06
CA VAL A 381 1.19 34.39 -24.28
C VAL A 381 0.67 34.10 -22.88
N ASN A 382 0.69 32.83 -22.51
CA ASN A 382 0.39 32.35 -21.16
C ASN A 382 1.63 31.61 -20.63
N VAL A 383 1.97 31.88 -19.39
CA VAL A 383 3.11 31.31 -18.67
C VAL A 383 2.58 30.77 -17.36
N ASN A 384 2.95 29.55 -17.01
CA ASN A 384 2.72 29.01 -15.66
C ASN A 384 3.99 28.41 -15.10
N GLY A 385 4.04 28.30 -13.78
CA GLY A 385 5.14 27.67 -13.06
C GLY A 385 4.68 27.18 -11.69
N PHE A 386 5.39 26.19 -11.16
CA PHE A 386 5.12 25.63 -9.85
C PHE A 386 6.39 25.11 -9.19
N TYR A 387 6.35 25.00 -7.87
CA TYR A 387 7.33 24.33 -7.02
C TYR A 387 6.59 23.62 -5.89
N ASN A 388 7.00 22.39 -5.58
CA ASN A 388 6.51 21.58 -4.48
C ASN A 388 7.70 20.97 -3.74
N HIS A 389 7.70 21.09 -2.42
CA HIS A 389 8.67 20.51 -1.51
C HIS A 389 7.96 19.57 -0.56
N GLU A 390 8.37 18.31 -0.55
CA GLU A 390 7.79 17.27 0.30
C GLU A 390 8.87 16.66 1.18
N LYS A 391 8.52 16.43 2.44
CA LYS A 391 9.39 15.72 3.40
C LYS A 391 8.57 14.76 4.22
N THR A 392 8.95 13.49 4.16
CA THR A 392 8.38 12.40 4.94
C THR A 392 9.46 11.84 5.86
N VAL A 393 9.12 11.65 7.13
CA VAL A 393 10.00 11.02 8.13
C VAL A 393 9.21 9.95 8.87
N ASN A 394 9.67 8.71 8.79
CA ASN A 394 9.09 7.57 9.50
C ASN A 394 10.10 7.03 10.51
N TYR A 395 9.65 6.79 11.74
CA TYR A 395 10.48 6.22 12.79
C TYR A 395 9.98 4.85 13.21
N PHE A 396 10.86 3.87 13.13
CA PHE A 396 10.62 2.49 13.49
C PHE A 396 11.49 2.07 14.66
N ARG A 397 10.98 1.14 15.45
CA ARG A 397 11.75 0.41 16.44
C ARG A 397 11.48 -1.08 16.30
N SER A 398 12.52 -1.89 16.38
CA SER A 398 12.39 -3.33 16.34
C SER A 398 13.51 -3.97 17.17
N ARG A 399 13.56 -5.30 17.17
CA ARG A 399 14.52 -6.10 17.93
C ARG A 399 14.99 -7.26 17.08
N GLN A 400 16.28 -7.59 17.18
CA GLN A 400 16.78 -8.87 16.68
C GLN A 400 16.25 -10.02 17.55
N TRP A 401 15.47 -10.92 16.95
CA TRP A 401 14.95 -12.08 17.68
C TRP A 401 15.85 -13.31 17.49
N ASN A 402 16.27 -13.89 18.61
CA ASN A 402 16.93 -15.19 18.65
C ASN A 402 16.25 -16.05 19.75
N PRO A 403 15.40 -17.03 19.39
CA PRO A 403 14.65 -17.84 20.35
C PRO A 403 15.55 -18.53 21.38
N GLY A 404 15.12 -18.55 22.64
CA GLY A 404 15.82 -19.20 23.76
C GLY A 404 17.07 -18.44 24.26
N ASN A 405 17.44 -17.33 23.64
CA ASN A 405 18.54 -16.47 24.10
C ASN A 405 18.04 -15.42 25.12
N PHE A 406 18.95 -14.69 25.76
CA PHE A 406 18.63 -13.63 26.73
C PHE A 406 17.75 -12.50 26.15
N ALA A 407 17.93 -12.17 24.87
CA ALA A 407 17.14 -11.17 24.15
C ALA A 407 15.75 -11.67 23.69
N ASP A 408 15.44 -12.95 23.91
CA ASP A 408 14.15 -13.53 23.55
C ASP A 408 13.03 -12.82 24.31
N PRO A 409 12.06 -12.18 23.63
CA PRO A 409 10.95 -11.51 24.29
C PRO A 409 10.07 -12.47 25.13
N TYR A 410 10.19 -13.78 24.94
CA TYR A 410 9.48 -14.80 25.71
C TYR A 410 10.35 -15.49 26.78
N GLY A 411 11.62 -15.10 26.90
CA GLY A 411 12.62 -15.72 27.78
C GLY A 411 12.96 -14.92 29.05
N VAL A 412 14.04 -15.32 29.72
CA VAL A 412 14.46 -14.86 31.08
C VAL A 412 14.87 -13.38 31.12
N GLY A 413 15.10 -12.74 29.96
CA GLY A 413 15.54 -11.35 29.83
C GLY A 413 14.53 -10.43 29.10
N GLY A 414 13.22 -10.69 29.19
CA GLY A 414 12.14 -9.94 28.53
C GLY A 414 11.95 -8.46 28.97
N TYR A 415 13.02 -7.68 29.13
CA TYR A 415 12.95 -6.25 29.38
C TYR A 415 12.77 -5.48 28.08
N TYR A 416 12.10 -4.32 28.16
CA TYR A 416 11.87 -3.42 27.03
C TYR A 416 13.18 -2.95 26.40
N ASP A 417 14.10 -2.39 27.20
CA ASP A 417 15.37 -1.84 26.72
C ASP A 417 16.49 -2.89 26.75
N MET A 418 16.86 -3.38 25.57
CA MET A 418 17.88 -4.40 25.32
C MET A 418 18.85 -3.91 24.23
N PRO A 419 20.16 -4.20 24.31
CA PRO A 419 21.12 -3.88 23.25
C PRO A 419 20.75 -4.43 21.85
N SER A 420 20.02 -5.54 21.79
CA SER A 420 19.45 -6.12 20.55
C SER A 420 18.33 -5.29 19.90
N ASN A 421 17.85 -4.25 20.57
CA ASN A 421 16.90 -3.31 19.98
C ASN A 421 17.61 -2.40 18.98
N TRP A 422 16.95 -2.19 17.85
CA TRP A 422 17.38 -1.24 16.84
C TRP A 422 16.23 -0.31 16.46
N THR A 423 16.58 0.84 15.94
CA THR A 423 15.68 1.87 15.43
C THR A 423 16.01 2.12 13.97
N LEU A 424 15.04 2.63 13.23
CA LEU A 424 15.23 3.06 11.84
C LEU A 424 14.54 4.39 11.67
N GLU A 425 15.27 5.38 11.18
CA GLU A 425 14.68 6.62 10.68
C GLU A 425 14.79 6.59 9.16
N ASP A 426 13.65 6.61 8.50
CA ASP A 426 13.53 6.70 7.05
C ASP A 426 13.06 8.11 6.69
N THR A 427 13.88 8.84 5.94
CA THR A 427 13.61 10.20 5.50
C THR A 427 13.62 10.26 3.98
N THR A 428 12.54 10.75 3.39
CA THR A 428 12.48 11.06 1.96
C THR A 428 12.17 12.55 1.79
N ILE A 429 12.99 13.23 0.99
CA ILE A 429 12.76 14.61 0.55
C ILE A 429 12.49 14.57 -0.95
N THR A 430 11.50 15.30 -1.41
CA THR A 430 11.19 15.42 -2.83
C THR A 430 10.93 16.87 -3.20
N ASP A 431 11.75 17.40 -4.10
CA ASP A 431 11.59 18.72 -4.69
C ASP A 431 11.15 18.57 -6.15
N THR A 432 9.99 19.13 -6.49
CA THR A 432 9.49 19.13 -7.85
C THR A 432 9.18 20.55 -8.30
N PHE A 433 9.78 21.00 -9.40
CA PHE A 433 9.46 22.27 -10.02
C PHE A 433 9.25 22.13 -11.52
N GLY A 434 8.49 23.05 -12.08
CA GLY A 434 8.24 23.06 -13.50
C GLY A 434 7.48 24.28 -13.93
N GLY A 435 7.18 24.32 -15.22
CA GLY A 435 6.40 25.39 -15.81
C GLY A 435 6.25 25.20 -17.30
N SER A 436 5.39 26.01 -17.89
CA SER A 436 5.17 26.01 -19.32
C SER A 436 4.92 27.40 -19.87
N VAL A 437 5.29 27.59 -21.13
CA VAL A 437 5.01 28.79 -21.90
C VAL A 437 4.22 28.37 -23.12
N LYS A 438 3.03 28.94 -23.28
CA LYS A 438 2.19 28.80 -24.47
C LYS A 438 2.16 30.11 -25.24
N VAL A 439 2.56 30.06 -26.51
CA VAL A 439 2.52 31.17 -27.46
C VAL A 439 1.54 30.86 -28.59
N THR A 440 0.46 31.63 -28.68
CA THR A 440 -0.54 31.55 -29.75
C THR A 440 -0.24 32.59 -30.82
N PHE A 441 0.38 32.20 -31.94
CA PHE A 441 0.73 33.18 -32.98
C PHE A 441 -0.52 33.74 -33.67
N LYS A 442 -1.44 32.85 -34.07
CA LYS A 442 -2.75 33.19 -34.63
C LYS A 442 -3.86 32.41 -33.93
N PRO A 443 -4.79 33.10 -33.23
CA PRO A 443 -5.90 32.46 -32.53
C PRO A 443 -6.65 31.48 -33.43
N LYS A 444 -7.02 30.31 -32.88
CA LYS A 444 -7.68 29.20 -33.59
C LYS A 444 -6.88 28.58 -34.75
N LYS A 445 -5.70 29.11 -35.12
CA LYS A 445 -4.89 28.58 -36.21
C LYS A 445 -3.66 27.84 -35.73
N ASN A 446 -2.86 28.44 -34.84
CA ASN A 446 -1.67 27.76 -34.35
C ASN A 446 -1.18 28.31 -33.03
N ASP A 447 -0.60 27.40 -32.25
CA ASP A 447 0.08 27.67 -31.00
C ASP A 447 1.33 26.78 -30.86
N PHE A 448 2.25 27.26 -30.04
CA PHE A 448 3.45 26.56 -29.64
C PHE A 448 3.51 26.54 -28.12
N THR A 449 3.77 25.38 -27.54
CA THR A 449 3.90 25.19 -26.11
C THR A 449 5.24 24.55 -25.82
N VAL A 450 5.97 25.08 -24.84
CA VAL A 450 7.12 24.41 -24.25
C VAL A 450 6.84 24.23 -22.77
N SER A 451 7.01 23.01 -22.28
CA SER A 451 6.93 22.69 -20.85
C SER A 451 8.22 22.06 -20.36
N TYR A 452 8.55 22.34 -19.12
CA TYR A 452 9.65 21.72 -18.41
C TYR A 452 9.20 21.29 -17.02
N SER A 453 9.63 20.12 -16.59
CA SER A 453 9.47 19.66 -15.22
C SER A 453 10.74 18.95 -14.76
N ASN A 454 11.12 19.17 -13.50
CA ASN A 454 12.14 18.42 -12.81
C ASN A 454 11.61 17.97 -11.45
N SER A 455 11.72 16.68 -11.18
CA SER A 455 11.50 16.09 -9.87
C SER A 455 12.81 15.47 -9.39
N HIS A 456 13.18 15.77 -8.15
CA HIS A 456 14.35 15.23 -7.48
C HIS A 456 13.92 14.67 -6.13
N ALA A 457 14.13 13.38 -5.93
CA ALA A 457 13.93 12.73 -4.66
C ALA A 457 15.29 12.30 -4.10
N ASP A 458 15.49 12.55 -2.81
CA ASP A 458 16.64 12.11 -2.02
C ASP A 458 16.12 11.37 -0.80
N GLY A 459 16.55 10.13 -0.60
CA GLY A 459 16.12 9.32 0.53
C GLY A 459 17.28 8.79 1.34
N THR A 460 17.08 8.73 2.66
CA THR A 460 18.09 8.26 3.60
C THR A 460 17.45 7.34 4.63
N ILE A 461 18.06 6.17 4.81
CA ILE A 461 17.69 5.21 5.84
C ILE A 461 18.81 5.22 6.88
N THR A 462 18.48 5.68 8.09
CA THR A 462 19.42 5.79 9.22
C THR A 462 19.06 4.75 10.28
N PRO A 463 19.71 3.57 10.28
CA PRO A 463 19.57 2.61 11.35
C PRO A 463 20.32 3.10 12.59
N GLY A 464 19.75 2.81 13.76
CA GLY A 464 20.36 3.08 15.06
C GLY A 464 20.30 1.82 15.92
N SER A 465 21.36 1.55 16.67
CA SER A 465 21.39 0.42 17.61
C SER A 465 22.40 0.70 18.71
N VAL A 466 22.14 0.22 19.93
CA VAL A 466 23.09 0.36 21.04
C VAL A 466 24.17 -0.69 20.89
N LEU A 467 25.44 -0.32 21.07
CA LEU A 467 26.55 -1.28 21.11
C LEU A 467 26.43 -2.15 22.36
N GLY A 468 26.52 -3.47 22.19
CA GLY A 468 26.57 -4.40 23.32
C GLY A 468 27.91 -4.32 24.05
N THR A 469 27.91 -4.50 25.37
CA THR A 469 29.15 -4.63 26.15
C THR A 469 29.76 -6.02 25.92
N SER A 470 31.08 -6.08 25.71
CA SER A 470 31.81 -7.35 25.58
C SER A 470 31.56 -8.26 26.78
N GLY A 471 31.08 -9.49 26.54
CA GLY A 471 30.76 -10.47 27.58
C GLY A 471 29.33 -10.38 28.16
N ALA A 472 28.50 -9.45 27.67
CA ALA A 472 27.07 -9.45 27.98
C ALA A 472 26.34 -10.59 27.23
N ASN A 473 25.23 -11.09 27.78
CA ASN A 473 24.42 -12.13 27.14
C ASN A 473 23.63 -11.62 25.92
N ASP A 474 23.43 -10.30 25.80
CA ASP A 474 22.86 -9.63 24.63
C ASP A 474 23.91 -8.72 23.98
N MET A 475 24.54 -9.23 22.91
CA MET A 475 25.60 -8.53 22.19
C MET A 475 25.11 -8.03 20.84
N ASN A 476 25.20 -6.72 20.65
CA ASN A 476 25.22 -6.11 19.34
C ASN A 476 26.66 -5.71 18.99
N PHE A 477 27.21 -6.29 17.92
CA PHE A 477 28.64 -6.25 17.60
C PHE A 477 29.06 -5.07 16.71
N PHE A 478 28.12 -4.30 16.17
CA PHE A 478 28.43 -3.20 15.26
C PHE A 478 27.40 -2.08 15.35
N VAL A 479 27.81 -0.88 14.93
CA VAL A 479 26.91 0.23 14.65
C VAL A 479 26.59 0.17 13.15
N PRO A 480 25.32 0.05 12.75
CA PRO A 480 24.97 -0.01 11.34
C PRO A 480 25.27 1.33 10.66
N LEU A 481 25.75 1.29 9.42
CA LEU A 481 25.97 2.48 8.61
C LEU A 481 24.63 2.91 7.97
N PRO A 482 24.41 4.22 7.75
CA PRO A 482 23.24 4.68 7.03
C PRO A 482 23.34 4.36 5.53
N PHE A 483 22.17 4.17 4.91
CA PHE A 483 22.01 4.19 3.46
C PHE A 483 21.64 5.61 3.07
N ASN A 484 22.58 6.34 2.46
CA ASN A 484 22.41 7.76 2.12
C ASN A 484 21.80 7.99 0.73
N ASP A 485 21.55 6.90 -0.01
CA ASP A 485 21.07 6.88 -1.38
C ASP A 485 19.91 5.89 -1.53
N SER A 486 18.88 6.05 -0.69
CA SER A 486 17.67 5.23 -0.79
C SER A 486 16.69 5.92 -1.70
N ASP A 487 16.28 5.29 -2.80
CA ASP A 487 15.34 5.86 -3.77
C ASP A 487 15.79 7.22 -4.38
N ASP A 488 17.09 7.56 -4.40
CA ASP A 488 17.51 8.82 -5.00
C ASP A 488 17.26 8.79 -6.50
N SER A 489 16.50 9.78 -6.96
CA SER A 489 16.11 9.87 -8.35
C SER A 489 16.00 11.31 -8.79
N LYS A 490 16.26 11.51 -10.09
CA LYS A 490 16.05 12.79 -10.75
C LYS A 490 15.44 12.56 -12.11
N LEU A 491 14.20 13.01 -12.28
CA LEU A 491 13.49 12.98 -13.55
C LEU A 491 13.41 14.39 -14.13
N GLN A 492 13.83 14.55 -15.37
CA GLN A 492 13.74 15.79 -16.15
C GLN A 492 12.98 15.53 -17.43
N ILE A 493 11.97 16.35 -17.71
CA ILE A 493 11.19 16.27 -18.94
C ILE A 493 11.10 17.67 -19.55
N VAL A 494 11.46 17.77 -20.83
CA VAL A 494 11.20 18.94 -21.68
C VAL A 494 10.31 18.47 -22.83
N ASP A 495 9.14 19.07 -23.00
CA ASP A 495 8.27 18.82 -24.16
C ASP A 495 8.01 20.13 -24.91
N ALA A 496 8.27 20.12 -26.22
CA ALA A 496 8.02 21.22 -27.12
C ALA A 496 7.04 20.77 -28.20
N LYS A 497 5.90 21.46 -28.31
CA LYS A 497 4.79 21.06 -29.16
C LYS A 497 4.26 22.23 -29.98
N TYR A 498 4.16 22.04 -31.28
CA TYR A 498 3.52 22.95 -32.23
C TYR A 498 2.20 22.37 -32.72
N CYS A 499 1.11 23.13 -32.57
CA CYS A 499 -0.20 22.77 -33.11
C CYS A 499 -0.55 23.70 -34.27
N HIS A 500 -0.99 23.13 -35.39
CA HIS A 500 -1.44 23.85 -36.57
C HIS A 500 -2.78 23.33 -37.06
N ARG A 501 -3.77 24.20 -37.14
CA ARG A 501 -5.03 23.96 -37.84
C ARG A 501 -4.82 24.14 -39.33
N VAL A 502 -4.75 23.02 -40.05
CA VAL A 502 -4.55 22.97 -41.51
C VAL A 502 -5.87 23.25 -42.25
N HIS A 503 -6.99 22.79 -41.69
CA HIS A 503 -8.35 23.02 -42.18
C HIS A 503 -9.28 23.28 -40.98
N ASP A 504 -10.48 23.82 -41.19
CA ASP A 504 -11.44 24.03 -40.08
C ASP A 504 -11.76 22.73 -39.32
N ASP A 505 -11.63 21.59 -40.01
CA ASP A 505 -11.85 20.25 -39.50
C ASP A 505 -10.57 19.49 -39.16
N GLY A 506 -9.39 20.04 -39.46
CA GLY A 506 -8.11 19.33 -39.41
C GLY A 506 -7.05 20.05 -38.58
N ILE A 507 -6.53 19.38 -37.54
CA ILE A 507 -5.42 19.84 -36.71
C ILE A 507 -4.26 18.86 -36.82
N VAL A 508 -3.08 19.38 -37.12
CA VAL A 508 -1.81 18.66 -37.07
C VAL A 508 -1.02 19.15 -35.87
N THR A 509 -0.45 18.22 -35.11
CA THR A 509 0.46 18.48 -34.01
C THR A 509 1.81 17.85 -34.33
N LEU A 510 2.88 18.61 -34.16
CA LEU A 510 4.26 18.13 -34.16
C LEU A 510 4.85 18.38 -32.78
N GLY A 511 5.54 17.41 -32.22
CA GLY A 511 6.16 17.55 -30.90
C GLY A 511 7.50 16.84 -30.79
N TYR A 512 8.29 17.31 -29.83
CA TYR A 512 9.58 16.75 -29.46
C TYR A 512 9.69 16.76 -27.94
N MET A 513 9.92 15.59 -27.37
CA MET A 513 10.12 15.38 -25.94
C MET A 513 11.55 14.89 -25.69
N PHE A 514 12.23 15.54 -24.76
CA PHE A 514 13.46 15.04 -24.15
C PHE A 514 13.16 14.63 -22.71
N GLU A 515 13.54 13.42 -22.35
CA GLU A 515 13.39 12.88 -21.00
C GLU A 515 14.74 12.34 -20.52
N ARG A 516 15.09 12.68 -19.28
CA ARG A 516 16.28 12.18 -18.61
C ARG A 516 15.89 11.69 -17.23
N LEU A 517 16.25 10.44 -16.94
CA LEU A 517 16.14 9.85 -15.62
C LEU A 517 17.56 9.54 -15.13
N ASP A 518 17.97 10.18 -14.04
CA ASP A 518 19.14 9.77 -13.27
C ASP A 518 18.63 9.00 -12.03
N LEU A 519 19.21 7.83 -11.75
CA LEU A 519 18.89 7.01 -10.58
C LEU A 519 20.18 6.72 -9.82
N ASN A 520 20.15 6.88 -8.50
CA ASN A 520 21.21 6.50 -7.59
C ASN A 520 20.58 5.82 -6.39
N ASP A 521 20.56 4.49 -6.41
CA ASP A 521 19.96 3.71 -5.33
C ASP A 521 20.99 2.71 -4.82
N TYR A 522 21.07 2.52 -3.51
CA TYR A 522 21.97 1.54 -2.91
C TYR A 522 21.73 0.12 -3.46
N ASN A 523 20.49 -0.21 -3.86
CA ASN A 523 20.12 -1.48 -4.51
C ASN A 523 20.78 -1.66 -5.89
N LEU A 524 21.15 -0.57 -6.57
CA LEU A 524 21.89 -0.62 -7.85
C LEU A 524 23.39 -0.94 -7.64
N LYS A 525 23.91 -0.87 -6.41
CA LYS A 525 25.34 -1.05 -6.09
C LYS A 525 25.79 -2.51 -5.94
N GLY A 526 25.11 -3.48 -6.57
CA GLY A 526 25.68 -4.81 -6.83
C GLY A 526 25.06 -6.01 -6.11
N PHE A 527 23.77 -5.99 -5.79
CA PHE A 527 23.04 -7.16 -5.28
C PHE A 527 22.66 -8.14 -6.41
N SER A 528 23.58 -8.61 -7.25
CA SER A 528 23.24 -9.58 -8.32
C SER A 528 23.48 -11.04 -7.91
N LEU A 529 24.57 -11.26 -7.17
CA LEU A 529 24.94 -12.52 -6.53
C LEU A 529 25.45 -12.15 -5.14
N VAL A 530 24.65 -12.39 -4.12
CA VAL A 530 25.05 -12.12 -2.73
C VAL A 530 25.40 -13.46 -2.10
N PRO A 531 26.69 -13.83 -2.00
CA PRO A 531 27.10 -14.97 -1.20
C PRO A 531 27.03 -14.56 0.27
N LEU A 532 25.93 -14.88 0.94
CA LEU A 532 25.85 -14.73 2.39
C LEU A 532 26.59 -15.92 3.01
N SER A 533 27.80 -15.72 3.51
CA SER A 533 28.38 -16.66 4.47
C SER A 533 27.97 -16.24 5.87
N LEU A 534 27.04 -16.96 6.51
CA LEU A 534 26.91 -16.84 7.96
C LEU A 534 28.07 -17.63 8.58
N ALA A 535 29.22 -16.97 8.75
CA ALA A 535 30.25 -17.47 9.64
C ALA A 535 29.75 -17.25 11.07
N VAL A 536 29.16 -18.28 11.67
CA VAL A 536 29.05 -18.38 13.13
C VAL A 536 30.14 -19.36 13.57
N PRO A 537 31.33 -18.90 13.99
CA PRO A 537 32.35 -19.82 14.50
C PRO A 537 31.78 -20.61 15.69
N PRO A 538 31.99 -21.94 15.76
CA PRO A 538 32.94 -22.75 14.98
C PRO A 538 32.31 -23.53 13.80
N ALA A 539 31.10 -23.20 13.33
CA ALA A 539 30.38 -23.97 12.32
C ALA A 539 30.70 -23.54 10.87
N ASN A 540 30.66 -24.52 9.96
CA ASN A 540 30.89 -24.39 8.51
C ASN A 540 30.17 -23.17 7.90
N PRO A 541 30.80 -22.43 6.96
CA PRO A 541 30.13 -21.35 6.26
C PRO A 541 28.94 -21.90 5.45
N VAL A 542 27.73 -21.54 5.87
CA VAL A 542 26.52 -21.77 5.06
C VAL A 542 26.50 -20.67 4.01
N TYR A 543 26.65 -21.02 2.72
CA TYR A 543 26.53 -20.07 1.61
C TYR A 543 25.05 -19.93 1.24
N GLN A 544 24.44 -18.79 1.55
CA GLN A 544 23.10 -18.46 1.10
C GLN A 544 23.26 -17.60 -0.16
N ASN A 545 22.75 -18.07 -1.29
CA ASN A 545 22.87 -17.38 -2.57
C ASN A 545 21.52 -16.76 -2.92
N SER A 546 21.51 -15.45 -3.11
CA SER A 546 20.42 -14.75 -3.77
C SER A 546 20.82 -14.42 -5.19
N ILE A 547 19.99 -14.85 -6.16
CA ILE A 547 20.13 -14.58 -7.59
C ILE A 547 19.07 -13.56 -7.95
N PHE A 548 19.51 -12.35 -8.27
CA PHE A 548 18.62 -11.28 -8.70
C PHE A 548 18.77 -11.08 -10.21
N MET A 549 17.69 -10.77 -10.90
CA MET A 549 17.65 -10.63 -12.36
C MET A 549 18.31 -9.34 -12.85
N ASN A 550 18.69 -8.43 -11.94
CA ASN A 550 19.22 -7.10 -12.27
C ASN A 550 18.28 -6.31 -13.20
N THR A 551 16.98 -6.39 -12.92
CA THR A 551 15.90 -5.75 -13.68
C THR A 551 15.51 -4.38 -13.15
N LEU A 552 16.25 -3.84 -12.17
CA LEU A 552 16.02 -2.49 -11.68
C LEU A 552 16.18 -1.49 -12.83
N PRO A 553 15.30 -0.48 -12.93
CA PRO A 553 15.43 0.57 -13.93
C PRO A 553 16.81 1.21 -13.88
N LYS A 554 17.36 1.53 -15.04
CA LYS A 554 18.65 2.23 -15.17
C LYS A 554 18.39 3.65 -15.64
N GLY A 555 19.27 4.56 -15.26
CA GLY A 555 19.23 5.92 -15.80
C GLY A 555 19.33 5.92 -17.32
N TYR A 556 18.62 6.83 -17.97
CA TYR A 556 18.57 6.93 -19.43
C TYR A 556 18.35 8.36 -19.90
N ASN A 557 18.60 8.57 -21.19
CA ASN A 557 18.20 9.76 -21.94
C ASN A 557 17.37 9.31 -23.14
N ALA A 558 16.16 9.85 -23.27
CA ALA A 558 15.24 9.56 -24.35
C ALA A 558 14.94 10.83 -25.16
N ASN A 559 14.95 10.70 -26.48
CA ASN A 559 14.55 11.74 -27.43
C ASN A 559 13.41 11.19 -28.26
N VAL A 560 12.22 11.77 -28.13
CA VAL A 560 10.99 11.29 -28.77
C VAL A 560 10.39 12.39 -29.64
N ALA A 561 10.44 12.21 -30.96
CA ALA A 561 9.68 13.03 -31.90
C ALA A 561 8.33 12.36 -32.19
N TYR A 562 7.25 13.12 -32.15
CA TYR A 562 5.91 12.60 -32.41
C TYR A 562 5.09 13.57 -33.29
N ALA A 563 4.13 12.99 -34.01
CA ALA A 563 3.16 13.75 -34.79
C ALA A 563 1.77 13.14 -34.59
N SER A 564 0.75 13.99 -34.54
CA SER A 564 -0.65 13.52 -34.53
C SER A 564 -1.51 14.37 -35.45
N VAL A 565 -2.52 13.72 -36.03
CA VAL A 565 -3.51 14.37 -36.90
C VAL A 565 -4.88 14.10 -36.31
N LYS A 566 -5.61 15.16 -35.99
CA LYS A 566 -7.00 15.10 -35.57
C LYS A 566 -7.87 15.67 -36.67
N TRP A 567 -8.78 14.86 -37.19
CA TRP A 567 -9.71 15.25 -38.25
C TRP A 567 -11.15 15.05 -37.78
N ARG A 568 -12.02 16.02 -38.07
CA ARG A 568 -13.47 15.93 -37.86
C ARG A 568 -14.11 15.47 -39.17
N PHE A 569 -14.70 14.27 -39.16
CA PHE A 569 -15.45 13.71 -40.29
C PHE A 569 -16.94 13.92 -40.10
#